data_AF-A0A843HNK4-F1
#
_entry.id   AF-A0A843HNK4-F1
#
_cell.length_a   1.000
_cell.length_b   1.000
_cell.length_c   1.000
_cell.angle_alpha   90.00
_cell.angle_beta   90.00
_cell.angle_gamma   90.00
#
_symmetry.space_group_name_H-M   'P 1'
#
loop_
_entity.id
_entity.type
_entity.pdbx_description
1 polymer ?
#
loop_
_entity_poly.entity_id
_entity_poly.type
_entity_poly.pdbx_seq_one_letter_code
_entity_poly.pdbx_strand_id
1 'polypeptide(L)' 'MNEVTYFMWYIYNRWSHSESIMLFGENLGEHIFEKWMWYRRQSLDSLMWYSELDNECRQKIVDRANEIYGK' A
#
# COMPACT_ATOMS: atom_id res chain seq x y z
N MET A 1 3.79 5.48 -17.07
CA MET A 1 3.28 5.93 -15.76
C MET A 1 4.47 6.01 -14.81
N ASN A 2 4.56 7.04 -13.96
CA ASN A 2 5.60 7.09 -12.92
C ASN A 2 5.21 6.21 -11.73
N GLU A 3 6.17 5.84 -10.88
CA GLU A 3 5.99 4.93 -9.74
C GLU A 3 4.85 5.35 -8.81
N VAL A 4 4.70 6.66 -8.58
CA VAL A 4 3.60 7.23 -7.76
C VAL A 4 2.23 6.93 -8.38
N THR A 5 2.11 6.97 -9.71
CA THR A 5 0.84 6.66 -10.38
C THR A 5 0.49 5.18 -10.26
N TYR A 6 1.46 4.27 -10.44
CA TYR A 6 1.22 2.84 -10.25
C TYR A 6 0.90 2.51 -8.79
N PHE A 7 1.61 3.11 -7.84
CA PHE A 7 1.31 3.03 -6.42
C PHE A 7 -0.14 3.44 -6.13
N MET A 8 -0.55 4.66 -6.55
CA MET A 8 -1.90 5.14 -6.31
C MET A 8 -2.93 4.22 -6.94
N TRP A 9 -2.69 3.79 -8.19
CA TRP A 9 -3.59 2.87 -8.88
C TRP A 9 -3.71 1.52 -8.17
N TYR A 10 -2.60 0.97 -7.67
CA TYR A 10 -2.57 -0.26 -6.89
C TYR A 10 -3.35 -0.12 -5.59
N ILE A 11 -3.12 0.96 -4.84
CA ILE A 11 -3.82 1.22 -3.58
C ILE A 11 -5.33 1.37 -3.77
N TYR A 12 -5.77 2.05 -4.82
CA TYR A 12 -7.21 2.26 -5.04
C TYR A 12 -7.95 1.04 -5.60
N ASN A 13 -7.26 0.12 -6.30
CA ASN A 13 -7.92 -0.97 -7.02
C ASN A 13 -7.66 -2.37 -6.46
N ARG A 14 -6.57 -2.58 -5.71
CA ARG A 14 -6.12 -3.92 -5.29
C ARG A 14 -5.84 -4.04 -3.81
N TRP A 15 -5.45 -2.95 -3.16
CA TRP A 15 -5.09 -2.99 -1.76
C TRP A 15 -6.24 -3.46 -0.88
N SER A 16 -5.96 -4.52 -0.11
CA SER A 16 -6.92 -5.24 0.72
C SER A 16 -6.19 -5.87 1.90
N HIS A 17 -6.95 -6.34 2.88
CA HIS A 17 -6.41 -7.05 4.05
C HIS A 17 -5.53 -8.23 3.62
N SER A 18 -6.02 -9.05 2.69
CA SER A 18 -5.29 -10.20 2.16
C SER A 18 -4.02 -9.83 1.39
N GLU A 19 -4.05 -8.78 0.56
CA GLU A 19 -2.83 -8.31 -0.12
C GLU A 19 -1.80 -7.78 0.88
N SER A 20 -2.23 -7.10 1.94
CA SER A 20 -1.33 -6.61 2.99
C SER A 20 -0.65 -7.76 3.73
N ILE A 21 -1.42 -8.77 4.16
CA ILE A 21 -0.87 -9.97 4.81
C ILE A 21 0.07 -10.73 3.88
N MET A 22 -0.27 -10.85 2.59
CA MET A 22 0.59 -11.52 1.62
C MET A 22 1.94 -10.80 1.44
N LEU A 23 1.96 -9.46 1.40
CA LEU A 23 3.19 -8.69 1.20
C LEU A 23 4.08 -8.59 2.46
N PHE A 24 3.45 -8.55 3.64
CA PHE A 24 4.13 -8.17 4.88
C PHE A 24 4.12 -9.27 5.95
N GLY A 25 3.43 -10.39 5.71
CA GLY A 25 3.14 -11.40 6.72
C GLY A 25 2.00 -10.98 7.63
N GLU A 26 1.55 -11.89 8.50
CA GLU A 26 0.35 -11.72 9.32
C GLU A 26 0.42 -10.50 10.24
N ASN A 27 1.41 -10.44 11.14
CA ASN A 27 1.48 -9.37 12.15
C ASN A 27 1.69 -7.97 11.55
N LEU A 28 2.65 -7.82 10.64
CA LEU A 28 2.97 -6.52 10.05
C LEU A 28 1.91 -6.12 9.02
N GLY A 29 1.42 -7.07 8.23
CA GLY A 29 0.36 -6.85 7.25
C GLY A 29 -0.95 -6.41 7.89
N GLU A 30 -1.33 -7.01 9.03
CA GLU A 30 -2.47 -6.56 9.84
C GLU A 30 -2.30 -5.11 10.24
N HIS A 31 -1.17 -4.77 10.88
CA HIS A 31 -0.91 -3.42 11.37
C HIS A 31 -0.92 -2.36 10.26
N ILE A 32 -0.28 -2.64 9.12
CA ILE A 32 -0.25 -1.75 7.96
C ILE A 32 -1.67 -1.54 7.40
N PHE A 33 -2.47 -2.61 7.31
CA PHE A 33 -3.83 -2.53 6.79
C PHE A 33 -4.78 -1.79 7.74
N GLU A 34 -4.71 -2.04 9.04
CA GLU A 34 -5.50 -1.31 10.04
C GLU A 34 -5.20 0.19 10.00
N LYS A 35 -3.92 0.55 9.87
CA LYS A 35 -3.49 1.94 9.75
C LYS A 35 -4.04 2.59 8.48
N TRP A 36 -3.99 1.89 7.35
CA TRP A 36 -4.62 2.33 6.11
C TRP A 36 -6.13 2.57 6.29
N MET A 37 -6.83 1.64 6.95
CA MET A 37 -8.26 1.77 7.23
C MET A 37 -8.58 2.96 8.14
N TRP A 38 -7.72 3.26 9.12
CA TRP A 38 -7.85 4.47 9.94
C TRP A 38 -7.76 5.72 9.07
N TYR A 39 -6.75 5.82 8.19
CA TYR A 39 -6.61 6.92 7.24
C TYR A 39 -7.85 7.11 6.35
N ARG A 40 -8.39 6.00 5.82
CA ARG A 40 -9.61 6.01 5.00
C ARG A 40 -10.84 6.49 5.77
N ARG A 41 -10.99 6.09 7.03
CA ARG A 41 -12.09 6.55 7.89
C ARG A 41 -12.01 8.04 8.20
N GLN A 42 -10.80 8.59 8.28
CA GLN A 42 -10.55 10.01 8.49
C GLN A 42 -10.61 10.83 7.17
N SER A 43 -10.88 10.19 6.03
CA SER A 43 -10.82 10.82 4.69
C SER A 43 -9.47 11.50 4.40
N LEU A 44 -8.39 10.96 4.97
CA LEU A 44 -7.03 11.44 4.76
C LEU A 44 -6.44 10.88 3.45
N ASP A 45 -5.48 11.60 2.88
CA ASP A 45 -4.84 11.22 1.62
C ASP A 45 -3.98 9.95 1.79
N SER A 46 -4.08 9.03 0.82
CA SER A 46 -3.24 7.83 0.73
C SER A 46 -1.76 8.15 0.69
N LEU A 47 -1.38 9.31 0.16
CA LEU A 47 0.00 9.78 0.15
C LEU A 47 0.51 10.09 1.57
N MET A 48 -0.36 10.54 2.49
CA MET A 48 0.02 10.74 3.89
C MET A 48 0.32 9.40 4.56
N TRP A 49 -0.56 8.41 4.40
CA TRP A 49 -0.30 7.05 4.89
C TRP A 49 1.00 6.48 4.32
N TYR A 50 1.22 6.61 3.01
CA TYR A 50 2.44 6.16 2.34
C TYR A 50 3.71 6.84 2.85
N SER A 51 3.62 8.13 3.22
CA SER A 51 4.75 8.89 3.77
C SER A 51 5.21 8.37 5.13
N GLU A 52 4.31 7.76 5.90
CA GLU A 52 4.60 7.19 7.22
C GLU A 52 5.15 5.76 7.19
N LEU A 53 5.12 5.10 6.03
CA LEU A 53 5.76 3.81 5.86
C LEU A 53 7.28 3.99 5.81
N ASP A 54 8.03 3.00 6.31
CA ASP A 54 9.46 2.97 6.08
C ASP A 54 9.80 2.70 4.59
N ASN A 55 11.06 2.89 4.23
CA ASN A 55 11.51 2.73 2.84
C ASN A 55 11.30 1.32 2.31
N GLU A 56 11.45 0.28 3.15
CA GLU A 56 11.29 -1.11 2.73
C GLU A 56 9.83 -1.42 2.42
N CYS A 57 8.92 -0.96 3.28
CA CYS A 57 7.48 -1.12 3.10
C CYS A 57 7.00 -0.39 1.84
N ARG A 58 7.48 0.83 1.62
CA ARG A 58 7.20 1.59 0.39
C ARG A 58 7.67 0.85 -0.86
N GLN A 59 8.89 0.33 -0.83
CA GLN A 59 9.46 -0.39 -1.98
C GLN A 59 8.66 -1.66 -2.29
N LYS A 60 8.29 -2.46 -1.28
CA LYS A 60 7.46 -3.67 -1.46
C LYS A 60 6.12 -3.38 -2.15
N ILE A 61 5.46 -2.28 -1.78
CA ILE A 61 4.20 -1.87 -2.42
C ILE A 61 4.45 -1.46 -3.88
N VAL A 62 5.50 -0.69 -4.14
CA VAL A 62 5.86 -0.25 -5.50
C VAL A 62 6.24 -1.43 -6.38
N ASP A 63 7.06 -2.35 -5.87
CA ASP A 63 7.43 -3.59 -6.56
C ASP A 63 6.19 -4.41 -6.90
N ARG A 64 5.27 -4.57 -5.94
CA ARG A 64 3.99 -5.26 -6.19
C ARG A 64 3.13 -4.55 -7.22
N ALA A 65 3.07 -3.21 -7.19
CA ALA A 65 2.34 -2.44 -8.18
C ALA A 65 2.97 -2.61 -9.59
N ASN A 66 4.30 -2.66 -9.67
CA ASN A 66 5.03 -2.95 -10.91
C ASN A 66 4.83 -4.39 -11.37
N GLU A 67 4.74 -5.39 -10.50
CA GLU A 67 4.41 -6.77 -10.89
C GLU A 67 3.03 -6.89 -11.55
N ILE A 68 2.04 -6.13 -11.04
CA ILE A 68 0.65 -6.22 -11.51
C ILE A 68 0.42 -5.36 -12.75
N TYR A 69 1.04 -4.17 -12.82
CA TYR A 69 0.76 -3.15 -13.84
C TYR A 69 1.96 -2.72 -14.67
N GLY A 70 3.18 -2.99 -14.19
CA GLY A 70 4.40 -2.79 -14.94
C GLY A 70 4.57 -3.92 -15.96
N LYS A 71 5.10 -3.56 -17.14
CA LYS A 71 5.61 -4.54 -18.10
C LYS A 71 7.07 -4.81 -17.82
#